data_AF-A0A7V0WF46-F1
#
_entry.id   AF-A0A7V0WF46-F1
#
_cell.length_a   1.000
_cell.length_b   1.000
_cell.length_c   1.000
_cell.angle_alpha   90.00
_cell.angle_beta   90.00
_cell.angle_gamma   90.00
#
_symmetry.space_group_name_H-M   'P 1'
#
loop_
_entity.id
_entity.type
_entity.pdbx_description
1 polymer ?
#
loop_
_entity_poly.entity_id
_entity_poly.type
_entity_poly.pdbx_seq_one_letter_code
_entity_poly.pdbx_strand_id
1 'polypeptide(L)'
;MEYIFYADPGHSWLKVPMSEIKELGIEGKITPYSYINGGMVYLEEDCDAQLFIDKLKAEGKKFNYREVYTEHSPIRGYRSYQGPKNKG
;
A
#
# COMPACT_ATOMS: atom_id res chain seq x y z
N MET A 1 5.71 -4.27 14.24
CA MET A 1 4.55 -3.84 13.42
C MET A 1 4.15 -5.00 12.54
N GLU A 2 2.85 -5.24 12.36
CA GLU A 2 2.35 -6.29 11.49
C GLU A 2 1.44 -5.69 10.42
N TYR A 3 1.69 -6.03 9.16
CA TYR A 3 0.86 -5.65 8.03
C TYR A 3 0.12 -6.86 7.45
N ILE A 4 -0.89 -6.59 6.62
CA ILE A 4 -1.66 -7.62 5.93
C ILE A 4 -1.48 -7.43 4.42
N PHE A 5 -0.97 -8.46 3.75
CA PHE A 5 -1.06 -8.61 2.31
C PHE A 5 -2.37 -9.31 1.98
N TYR A 6 -3.26 -8.63 1.26
CA TYR A 6 -4.45 -9.24 0.71
C TYR A 6 -4.15 -9.73 -0.70
N ALA A 7 -4.42 -10.99 -1.00
CA ALA A 7 -4.22 -11.57 -2.32
C ALA A 7 -5.54 -12.11 -2.88
N ASP A 8 -5.69 -11.99 -4.19
CA ASP A 8 -6.70 -12.70 -4.97
C ASP A 8 -6.03 -13.41 -6.17
N PRO A 9 -6.76 -14.20 -7.00
CA PRO A 9 -6.15 -14.93 -8.11
C PRO A 9 -5.37 -14.08 -9.11
N GLY A 10 -5.57 -12.75 -9.14
CA GLY A 10 -4.94 -11.85 -10.09
C GLY A 10 -3.89 -10.90 -9.52
N HIS A 11 -4.06 -10.40 -8.30
CA HIS A 11 -3.14 -9.43 -7.68
C HIS A 11 -3.16 -9.50 -6.16
N SER A 12 -2.14 -8.91 -5.55
CA SER A 12 -2.08 -8.62 -4.13
C SER A 12 -1.92 -7.14 -3.79
N TRP A 13 -2.31 -6.78 -2.57
CA TRP A 13 -2.15 -5.44 -2.01
C TRP A 13 -1.73 -5.46 -0.54
N LEU A 14 -0.73 -4.66 -0.21
CA LEU A 14 -0.31 -4.42 1.18
C LEU A 14 -1.16 -3.33 1.82
N LYS A 15 -1.90 -3.67 2.88
CA LYS A 15 -2.69 -2.69 3.65
C LYS A 15 -1.81 -1.94 4.64
N VAL A 16 -1.74 -0.62 4.49
CA VAL A 16 -0.99 0.28 5.37
C VAL A 16 -1.80 1.52 5.76
N PRO A 17 -1.52 2.16 6.91
CA PRO A 17 -2.12 3.44 7.25
C PRO A 17 -1.62 4.56 6.33
N MET A 18 -2.51 5.47 5.91
CA MET A 18 -2.12 6.67 5.15
C MET A 18 -1.13 7.56 5.92
N SER A 19 -1.14 7.53 7.25
CA SER A 19 -0.17 8.26 8.09
C SER A 19 1.26 7.77 7.84
N GLU A 20 1.47 6.46 7.74
CA GLU A 20 2.81 5.91 7.52
C GLU A 20 3.34 6.26 6.11
N ILE A 21 2.47 6.29 5.09
CA ILE A 21 2.85 6.76 3.76
C ILE A 21 3.37 8.20 3.80
N LYS A 22 2.73 9.07 4.59
CA LYS A 22 3.16 10.47 4.78
C LYS A 22 4.43 10.58 5.60
N GLU A 23 4.55 9.80 6.67
CA GLU A 23 5.76 9.77 7.51
C GLU A 23 6.99 9.35 6.72
N LEU A 24 6.84 8.38 5.80
CA LEU A 24 7.90 7.93 4.90
C LEU A 24 8.15 8.90 3.73
N GLY A 25 7.31 9.92 3.56
CA GLY A 25 7.42 10.92 2.49
C GLY A 25 7.28 10.33 1.08
N ILE A 26 6.45 9.29 0.93
CA ILE A 26 6.24 8.60 -0.35
C ILE A 26 4.86 8.85 -0.95
N GLU A 27 4.03 9.74 -0.39
CA GLU A 27 2.66 9.96 -0.90
C GLU A 27 2.61 10.38 -2.38
N GLY A 28 3.63 11.09 -2.86
CA GLY A 28 3.72 11.52 -4.26
C GLY A 28 4.29 10.47 -5.21
N LYS A 29 4.66 9.29 -4.70
CA LYS A 29 5.28 8.19 -5.46
C LYS A 29 4.37 6.99 -5.64
N ILE A 30 3.31 6.89 -4.82
CA ILE A 30 2.35 5.80 -4.91
C ILE A 30 1.53 5.93 -6.19
N THR A 31 1.44 4.84 -6.95
CA THR A 31 0.74 4.83 -8.23
C THR A 31 -0.79 4.73 -8.07
N PRO A 32 -1.56 5.07 -9.12
CA PRO A 32 -3.01 4.86 -9.13
C PRO A 32 -3.48 3.40 -9.14
N TYR A 33 -2.56 2.43 -9.28
CA TYR A 33 -2.87 1.00 -9.16
C TYR A 33 -3.06 0.54 -7.71
N SER A 34 -2.59 1.37 -6.76
CA SER A 34 -2.94 1.27 -5.35
C SER A 34 -4.32 1.87 -5.08
N TYR A 35 -4.96 1.44 -4.00
CA TYR A 35 -6.32 1.88 -3.65
C TYR A 35 -6.37 2.52 -2.26
N ILE A 36 -7.41 3.33 -2.00
CA ILE A 36 -7.62 3.99 -0.70
C ILE A 36 -9.06 3.78 -0.20
N ASN A 37 -9.20 3.40 1.07
CA ASN A 37 -10.48 3.28 1.73
C ASN A 37 -10.34 3.50 3.25
N GLY A 38 -11.17 4.35 3.84
CA GLY A 38 -11.26 4.53 5.29
C GLY A 38 -9.94 4.92 5.99
N GLY A 39 -9.07 5.71 5.34
CA GLY A 39 -7.76 6.10 5.89
C GLY A 39 -6.65 5.05 5.75
N MET A 40 -6.96 3.91 5.14
CA MET A 40 -6.00 2.86 4.77
C MET A 40 -5.71 2.94 3.27
N VAL A 41 -4.47 2.63 2.91
CA VAL A 41 -4.01 2.48 1.53
C VAL A 41 -3.64 1.02 1.30
N TYR A 42 -4.03 0.51 0.15
CA TYR A 42 -3.81 -0.86 -0.31
C TYR A 42 -2.82 -0.77 -1.45
N LEU A 43 -1.54 -0.95 -1.11
CA LEU A 43 -0.42 -0.75 -2.02
C LEU A 43 -0.29 -1.94 -2.96
N GLU A 44 -0.30 -1.69 -4.26
CA GLU A 44 -0.07 -2.68 -5.31
C GLU A 44 1.28 -3.40 -5.11
N GLU A 45 1.31 -4.72 -5.31
CA GLU A 45 2.42 -5.59 -4.91
C GLU A 45 3.70 -5.39 -5.74
N ASP A 46 3.57 -5.15 -7.05
CA ASP A 46 4.68 -5.11 -8.01
C ASP A 46 5.57 -3.89 -7.77
N CYS A 47 4.99 -2.75 -7.41
CA CYS A 47 5.70 -1.48 -7.30
C CYS A 47 5.56 -0.80 -5.93
N ASP A 48 4.32 -0.56 -5.51
CA ASP A 48 4.05 0.37 -4.41
C ASP A 48 4.33 -0.25 -3.03
N ALA A 49 3.99 -1.53 -2.85
CA ALA A 49 4.26 -2.27 -1.62
C ALA A 49 5.77 -2.45 -1.41
N GLN A 50 6.51 -2.76 -2.48
CA GLN A 50 7.96 -2.91 -2.45
C GLN A 50 8.64 -1.58 -2.06
N LEU A 51 8.21 -0.45 -2.65
CA LEU A 51 8.68 0.88 -2.28
C LEU A 51 8.51 1.17 -0.78
N PHE A 52 7.33 0.86 -0.24
CA PHE A 52 7.02 1.05 1.18
C PHE A 52 7.91 0.18 2.08
N ILE A 53 8.06 -1.10 1.74
CA ILE A 53 8.92 -2.05 2.45
C ILE A 53 10.38 -1.58 2.46
N ASP A 54 10.90 -1.12 1.33
CA ASP A 54 12.28 -0.66 1.24
C ASP A 54 12.51 0.61 2.06
N LYS A 55 11.51 1.49 2.14
CA LYS A 55 11.55 2.67 3.02
C LYS A 55 11.55 2.31 4.49
N LEU A 56 10.71 1.36 4.92
CA LEU A 56 10.75 0.85 6.30
C LEU A 56 12.11 0.26 6.66
N LYS A 57 12.69 -0.55 5.77
CA LYS A 57 14.02 -1.14 5.98
C LYS A 57 15.11 -0.07 6.06
N ALA A 58 15.05 0.95 5.21
CA ALA A 58 16.00 2.06 5.22
C ALA A 58 15.94 2.86 6.53
N GLU A 59 14.77 2.97 7.15
CA GLU A 59 14.61 3.58 8.49
C GLU A 59 14.97 2.63 9.64
N GLY A 60 15.37 1.39 9.36
CA GLY A 60 15.69 0.39 10.39
C GLY A 60 14.47 -0.13 11.14
N LYS A 61 13.26 0.09 10.62
CA LYS A 61 12.01 -0.37 11.24
C LYS A 61 11.87 -1.88 11.09
N LYS A 62 11.64 -2.57 12.21
CA LYS A 62 11.30 -3.99 12.22
C LYS A 62 9.80 -4.17 11.97
N PHE A 63 9.46 -4.94 10.95
CA PHE A 63 8.09 -5.26 10.60
C PHE A 63 7.97 -6.73 10.18
N ASN A 64 6.76 -7.25 10.28
CA ASN A 64 6.33 -8.51 9.69
C ASN A 64 5.09 -8.25 8.85
N TYR A 65 4.73 -9.19 7.98
CA TYR A 65 3.44 -9.21 7.34
C TYR A 65 2.93 -10.64 7.25
N ARG A 66 1.60 -10.77 7.15
CA ARG A 66 0.93 -12.03 6.85
C ARG A 66 0.05 -11.86 5.63
N GLU A 67 -0.15 -12.97 4.92
CA GLU A 67 -0.99 -13.01 3.73
C GLU A 67 -2.42 -13.45 4.08
N VAL A 68 -3.40 -12.88 3.40
CA VAL A 68 -4.81 -13.24 3.46
C VAL A 68 -5.32 -13.37 2.03
N TYR A 69 -5.62 -14.59 1.63
CA TYR A 69 -6.15 -14.89 0.31
C TYR A 69 -7.69 -14.88 0.30
N THR A 70 -8.27 -14.36 -0.79
CA THR A 70 -9.70 -14.45 -1.10
C THR A 70 -9.89 -14.60 -2.61
N GLU A 71 -10.86 -15.42 -3.03
CA GLU A 71 -11.22 -15.54 -4.46
C GLU A 71 -11.72 -14.21 -5.06
N HIS A 72 -12.36 -13.38 -4.23
CA HIS A 72 -12.90 -12.08 -4.63
C HIS A 72 -12.51 -11.01 -3.62
N SER A 73 -11.59 -10.14 -4.03
CA SER A 73 -11.16 -9.01 -3.21
C SER A 73 -12.06 -7.79 -3.41
N PRO A 74 -12.63 -7.19 -2.34
CA PRO A 74 -13.37 -5.93 -2.46
C PRO A 74 -12.44 -4.76 -2.79
N ILE A 75 -11.11 -4.92 -2.66
CA ILE A 75 -10.11 -3.86 -2.86
C ILE A 75 -10.15 -3.32 -4.29
N ARG A 76 -10.44 -4.18 -5.27
CA ARG A 76 -10.59 -3.78 -6.68
C ARG A 76 -11.71 -2.76 -6.92
N GLY A 77 -12.70 -2.71 -6.02
CA GLY A 77 -13.80 -1.75 -6.07
C GLY A 77 -13.55 -0.45 -5.30
N TYR A 78 -12.41 -0.33 -4.61
CA TYR A 78 -12.08 0.87 -3.87
C TYR A 78 -11.64 1.98 -4.82
N ARG A 79 -11.62 3.21 -4.30
CA ARG A 79 -11.13 4.35 -5.08
C ARG A 79 -9.62 4.20 -5.28
N SER A 80 -9.15 4.37 -6.52
CA SER A 80 -7.71 4.47 -6.80
C SER A 80 -7.06 5.56 -5.96
N TYR A 81 -5.83 5.30 -5.55
CA TYR A 81 -5.01 6.26 -4.84
C TYR A 81 -4.70 7.45 -5.74
N GLN A 82 -4.79 8.66 -5.17
CA GLN A 82 -4.38 9.89 -5.82
C GLN A 82 -3.45 10.63 -4.89
N GLY A 83 -2.15 10.59 -5.21
CA GLY A 83 -1.12 11.34 -4.51
C GLY A 83 -1.30 12.85 -4.68
N PRO A 84 -0.60 13.67 -3.87
CA PRO A 84 -0.57 15.11 -4.09
C PRO A 84 -0.09 15.42 -5.51
N LYS A 85 -0.88 16.22 -6.24
CA LYS A 85 -0.46 16.73 -7.55
C LYS A 85 0.65 17.75 -7.30
N ASN A 86 1.87 17.45 -7.73
CA ASN A 86 2.91 18.47 -7.82
C ASN A 86 2.38 19.55 -8.77
N LYS A 87 2.05 20.73 -8.22
CA LYS A 87 1.87 21.93 -9.04
C LYS A 87 3.27 22.29 -9.53
N GLY A 88 3.54 21.97 -10.79
CA GLY A 88 4.70 22.50 -11.52
C GLY A 88 4.63 24.02 -11.60
#